data_AF-A0A1W6IYV4-F1
#
_entry.id   AF-A0A1W6IYV4-F1
#
_cell.length_a   1.000
_cell.length_b   1.000
_cell.length_c   1.000
_cell.angle_alpha   90.00
_cell.angle_beta   90.00
_cell.angle_gamma   90.00
#
_symmetry.space_group_name_H-M   'P 1'
#
loop_
_entity.id
_entity.type
_entity.pdbx_description
1 polymer ?
#
loop_
_entity_poly.entity_id
_entity_poly.type
_entity_poly.pdbx_seq_one_letter_code
_entity_poly.pdbx_strand_id
1 'polypeptide(L)'
;ELPEKSIEDLLAGINEVPADIRQAVINNGGGHANHSFFWKIMTPNGQGAPVGELKAAIDETFGSFDEFKAQFKAAAASRFGSGWAWLVVDNGK
;
A
#
# COMPACT_ATOMS: atom_id res chain seq x y z
N GLU A 1 8.43 -21.46 -13.43
CA GLU A 1 7.23 -20.90 -14.12
C GLU A 1 6.33 -20.02 -13.22
N LEU A 2 5.68 -20.53 -12.16
CA LEU A 2 4.98 -19.70 -11.14
C LEU A 2 5.60 -19.73 -9.72
N PRO A 3 6.08 -20.89 -9.20
CA PRO A 3 6.64 -20.97 -7.85
C PRO A 3 7.93 -20.16 -7.61
N GLU A 4 8.53 -19.64 -8.68
CA GLU A 4 9.79 -18.87 -8.65
C GLU A 4 9.56 -17.35 -8.63
N LYS A 5 8.33 -16.88 -8.89
CA LYS A 5 7.98 -15.45 -8.85
C LYS A 5 7.62 -15.05 -7.41
N SER A 6 8.02 -13.85 -6.99
CA SER A 6 7.56 -13.28 -5.72
C SER A 6 6.05 -13.01 -5.77
N ILE A 7 5.41 -12.80 -4.61
CA ILE A 7 3.98 -12.48 -4.62
C ILE A 7 3.73 -11.12 -5.30
N GLU A 8 4.65 -10.18 -5.14
CA GLU A 8 4.62 -8.86 -5.74
C GLU A 8 4.66 -8.97 -7.27
N ASP A 9 5.54 -9.81 -7.82
CA ASP A 9 5.63 -10.04 -9.27
C ASP A 9 4.36 -10.68 -9.83
N LEU A 10 3.77 -11.63 -9.09
CA LEU A 10 2.52 -12.28 -9.48
C LEU A 10 1.33 -11.31 -9.49
N LEU A 11 1.27 -10.39 -8.52
CA LEU A 11 0.22 -9.38 -8.44
C LEU A 11 0.40 -8.27 -9.49
N ALA A 12 1.64 -7.86 -9.78
CA ALA A 12 1.93 -6.89 -10.84
C ALA A 12 1.61 -7.44 -12.24
N GLY A 13 1.90 -8.73 -12.48
CA GLY A 13 1.62 -9.45 -13.71
C GLY A 13 0.33 -10.26 -13.69
N ILE A 14 -0.71 -9.82 -12.97
CA ILE A 14 -1.85 -10.70 -12.62
C ILE A 14 -2.60 -11.31 -13.82
N ASN A 15 -2.53 -10.67 -14.99
CA ASN A 15 -3.13 -11.19 -16.21
C ASN A 15 -2.39 -12.42 -16.79
N GLU A 16 -1.10 -12.60 -16.45
CA GLU A 16 -0.30 -13.77 -16.82
C GLU A 16 -0.64 -14.99 -15.98
N VAL A 17 -1.26 -14.80 -14.81
CA VAL A 17 -1.71 -15.90 -13.95
C VAL A 17 -2.89 -16.61 -14.62
N PRO A 18 -2.88 -17.97 -14.68
CA PRO A 18 -3.97 -18.76 -15.27
C PRO A 18 -5.33 -18.37 -14.69
N ALA A 19 -6.32 -18.26 -15.58
CA ALA A 19 -7.62 -17.67 -15.26
C ALA A 19 -8.39 -18.43 -14.16
N ASP A 20 -8.19 -19.75 -14.07
CA ASP A 20 -8.82 -20.65 -13.11
C ASP A 20 -8.33 -20.43 -11.67
N ILE A 21 -7.10 -19.94 -11.48
CA ILE A 21 -6.54 -19.65 -10.14
C ILE A 21 -6.37 -18.15 -9.85
N ARG A 22 -6.51 -17.28 -10.86
CA ARG A 22 -6.20 -15.84 -10.76
C ARG A 22 -6.91 -15.17 -9.59
N GLN A 23 -8.21 -15.41 -9.39
CA GLN A 23 -8.94 -14.78 -8.30
C GLN A 23 -8.45 -15.24 -6.91
N ALA A 24 -8.04 -16.51 -6.79
CA ALA A 24 -7.47 -17.01 -5.55
C ALA A 24 -6.12 -16.35 -5.26
N VAL A 25 -5.30 -16.11 -6.30
CA VAL A 25 -4.04 -15.37 -6.18
C VAL A 25 -4.29 -13.90 -5.81
N ILE A 26 -5.28 -13.23 -6.41
CA ILE A 26 -5.66 -11.85 -6.04
C ILE A 26 -6.02 -11.78 -4.56
N ASN A 27 -6.91 -12.65 -4.09
CA ASN A 27 -7.45 -12.55 -2.73
C ASN A 27 -6.40 -12.94 -1.68
N ASN A 28 -5.78 -14.11 -1.82
CA ASN A 28 -4.86 -14.63 -0.81
C ASN A 28 -3.47 -14.01 -0.94
N GLY A 29 -3.01 -13.84 -2.18
CA GLY A 29 -1.74 -13.19 -2.47
C GLY A 29 -1.75 -11.72 -2.11
N GLY A 30 -2.81 -10.99 -2.49
CA GLY A 30 -3.00 -9.60 -2.06
C GLY A 30 -3.11 -9.49 -0.54
N GLY A 31 -3.84 -10.41 0.11
CA GLY A 31 -3.88 -10.51 1.56
C GLY A 31 -2.48 -10.69 2.18
N HIS A 32 -1.69 -11.64 1.67
CA HIS A 32 -0.34 -11.88 2.14
C HIS A 32 0.57 -10.66 1.96
N ALA A 33 0.62 -10.07 0.77
CA ALA A 33 1.44 -8.90 0.48
C ALA A 33 1.07 -7.70 1.38
N ASN A 34 -0.23 -7.40 1.49
CA ASN A 34 -0.71 -6.26 2.28
C ASN A 34 -0.36 -6.42 3.78
N HIS A 35 -0.58 -7.60 4.36
CA HIS A 35 -0.26 -7.83 5.77
C HIS A 35 1.25 -7.88 6.01
N SER A 36 2.01 -8.56 5.14
CA SER A 36 3.48 -8.59 5.22
C SER A 36 4.07 -7.18 5.22
N PHE A 37 3.53 -6.27 4.40
CA PHE A 37 3.91 -4.86 4.42
C PHE A 37 3.46 -4.15 5.70
N PHE A 38 2.18 -4.29 6.08
CA PHE A 38 1.59 -3.62 7.24
C PHE A 38 2.39 -3.85 8.54
N TRP A 39 2.83 -5.08 8.78
CA TRP A 39 3.62 -5.39 9.98
C TRP A 39 5.03 -4.79 9.95
N LYS A 40 5.63 -4.62 8.77
CA LYS A 40 6.98 -4.02 8.61
C LYS A 40 6.98 -2.51 8.85
N ILE A 41 5.87 -1.83 8.60
CA ILE A 41 5.78 -0.35 8.72
C ILE A 41 5.28 0.12 10.09
N MET A 42 5.03 -0.79 11.02
CA MET A 42 4.62 -0.46 12.38
C MET A 42 5.74 -0.73 13.38
N THR A 43 5.87 0.15 14.37
CA THR A 43 6.79 -0.01 15.49
C THR A 43 6.10 0.39 16.79
N PRO A 44 6.39 -0.27 17.93
CA PRO A 44 6.05 0.28 19.24
C PRO A 44 6.61 1.70 19.33
N ASN A 45 5.77 2.66 19.73
CA ASN A 45 6.14 4.08 19.90
C ASN A 45 6.54 4.82 18.62
N GLY A 46 5.68 4.78 17.58
CA GLY A 46 5.90 5.45 16.28
C GLY A 46 6.61 6.81 16.34
N GLN A 47 7.40 7.11 15.32
CA GLN A 47 8.42 8.18 15.35
C GLN A 47 7.90 9.62 15.20
N GLY A 48 6.60 9.86 15.39
CA GLY A 48 5.99 11.18 15.18
C GLY A 48 5.84 11.55 13.70
N ALA A 49 6.13 12.80 13.35
CA ALA A 49 6.06 13.27 11.96
C ALA A 49 7.24 12.72 11.12
N PRO A 50 7.05 12.50 9.81
CA PRO A 50 8.13 12.08 8.92
C PRO A 50 9.23 13.15 8.88
N VAL A 51 10.44 12.71 8.54
CA VAL A 51 11.63 13.57 8.38
C VAL A 51 12.27 13.33 7.01
N GLY A 52 13.21 14.19 6.62
CA GLY A 52 13.99 14.04 5.40
C GLY A 52 13.14 14.09 4.12
N GLU A 53 13.53 13.29 3.12
CA GLU A 53 12.92 13.29 1.78
C GLU A 53 11.42 12.97 1.82
N LEU A 54 10.99 12.05 2.68
CA LEU A 54 9.57 11.72 2.82
C LEU A 54 8.74 12.92 3.31
N LYS A 55 9.28 13.70 4.27
CA LYS A 55 8.60 14.90 4.75
C LYS A 55 8.50 15.94 3.62
N ALA A 56 9.60 16.16 2.90
CA ALA A 56 9.64 17.11 1.80
C ALA A 56 8.63 16.73 0.70
N ALA A 57 8.58 15.46 0.30
CA ALA A 57 7.63 14.96 -0.68
C ALA A 57 6.17 15.09 -0.20
N ILE A 58 5.90 14.81 1.09
CA ILE A 58 4.57 14.99 1.66
C ILE A 58 4.16 16.47 1.65
N ASP A 59 5.05 17.37 2.08
CA ASP A 59 4.74 18.81 2.09
C ASP A 59 4.55 19.35 0.66
N GLU A 60 5.36 18.90 -0.31
CA GLU A 60 5.23 19.29 -1.72
C GLU A 60 3.90 18.80 -2.34
N THR A 61 3.52 17.55 -2.07
CA THR A 61 2.33 16.93 -2.69
C THR A 61 1.04 17.33 -1.99
N PHE A 62 1.04 17.39 -0.65
CA PHE A 62 -0.16 17.57 0.16
C PHE A 62 -0.19 18.92 0.90
N GLY A 63 0.82 19.77 0.75
CA GLY A 63 0.95 21.08 1.40
C GLY A 63 1.50 21.01 2.83
N SER A 64 1.10 20.01 3.62
CA SER A 64 1.68 19.74 4.94
C SER A 64 1.40 18.31 5.40
N PHE A 65 2.15 17.83 6.39
CA PHE A 65 1.87 16.55 7.04
C PHE A 65 0.49 16.46 7.70
N ASP A 66 -0.03 17.55 8.26
CA ASP A 66 -1.37 17.55 8.88
C ASP A 66 -2.48 17.47 7.84
N GLU A 67 -2.32 18.16 6.71
CA GLU A 67 -3.23 18.08 5.57
C GLU A 67 -3.20 16.68 4.95
N PHE A 68 -2.02 16.09 4.76
CA PHE A 68 -1.88 14.68 4.38
C PHE A 68 -2.63 13.75 5.35
N LYS A 69 -2.44 13.92 6.67
CA LYS A 69 -3.13 13.08 7.65
C LYS A 69 -4.64 13.24 7.59
N ALA A 70 -5.15 14.44 7.33
CA ALA A 70 -6.59 14.67 7.17
C ALA A 70 -7.12 13.90 5.95
N GLN A 71 -6.47 14.04 4.79
CA GLN A 71 -6.84 13.35 3.56
C GLN A 71 -6.73 11.83 3.68
N PHE A 72 -5.63 11.32 4.25
CA PHE A 72 -5.43 9.89 4.47
C PHE A 72 -6.48 9.28 5.40
N LYS A 73 -6.83 9.98 6.50
CA LYS A 73 -7.91 9.56 7.41
C LYS A 73 -9.27 9.56 6.70
N ALA A 74 -9.56 10.55 5.87
CA ALA A 74 -10.80 10.61 5.12
C ALA A 74 -10.90 9.46 4.11
N ALA A 75 -9.82 9.15 3.38
CA ALA A 75 -9.74 8.01 2.48
C ALA A 75 -9.96 6.68 3.21
N ALA A 76 -9.29 6.49 4.35
CA ALA A 76 -9.45 5.30 5.18
C ALA A 76 -10.87 5.15 5.73
N ALA A 77 -11.48 6.23 6.23
CA ALA A 77 -12.82 6.20 6.81
C ALA A 77 -13.94 6.05 5.78
N SER A 78 -13.76 6.59 4.58
CA SER A 78 -14.76 6.53 3.50
C SER A 78 -14.77 5.21 2.75
N ARG A 79 -13.77 4.33 2.95
CA ARG A 79 -13.79 2.96 2.42
C ARG A 79 -14.91 2.16 3.10
N PHE A 80 -16.05 2.05 2.42
CA PHE A 80 -17.18 1.27 2.91
C PHE A 80 -16.92 -0.23 2.81
N GLY A 81 -16.97 -0.98 3.92
CA GLY A 81 -16.62 -2.42 3.95
C GLY A 81 -15.11 -2.67 3.97
N SER A 82 -14.69 -3.91 3.76
CA SER A 82 -13.27 -4.30 3.86
C SER A 82 -12.40 -3.63 2.78
N GLY A 83 -11.24 -3.13 3.18
CA GLY A 83 -10.28 -2.51 2.26
C GLY A 83 -9.08 -1.93 2.97
N TRP A 84 -8.27 -1.18 2.21
CA TRP A 84 -7.04 -0.54 2.66
C TRP A 84 -7.00 0.91 2.16
N ALA A 85 -6.32 1.78 2.91
CA ALA A 85 -5.90 3.09 2.45
C ALA A 85 -4.37 3.10 2.36
N TRP A 86 -3.85 3.71 1.30
CA TRP A 86 -2.43 3.68 0.97
C TRP A 86 -1.93 5.09 0.67
N LEU A 87 -0.69 5.35 1.08
CA LEU A 87 0.14 6.41 0.52
C LEU A 87 1.00 5.74 -0.55
N VAL A 88 0.88 6.18 -1.79
CA VAL A 88 1.57 5.60 -2.94
C VAL A 88 2.34 6.69 -3.68
N VAL A 89 3.39 6.28 -4.40
CA VAL A 89 4.05 7.11 -5.41
C VAL A 89 3.58 6.61 -6.76
N ASP A 90 2.91 7.47 -7.52
CA ASP A 90 2.42 7.22 -8.87
C ASP A 90 3.11 8.19 -9.85
N ASN A 91 3.81 7.62 -10.84
CA ASN A 91 4.55 8.39 -11.85
C ASN A 91 5.47 9.48 -11.27
N GLY A 92 6.12 9.17 -10.14
CA GLY A 92 7.05 10.07 -9.45
C GLY A 92 6.39 11.04 -8.47
N LYS A 93 5.10 10.89 -8.16
CA LYS A 93 4.38 11.74 -7.20
C LYS A 93 3.52 10.97 -6.21
#